data_AF-A0A8H7LS79-F1
#
_entry.id   AF-A0A8H7LS79-F1
#
_cell.length_a   1.000
_cell.length_b   1.000
_cell.length_c   1.000
_cell.angle_alpha   90.00
_cell.angle_beta   90.00
_cell.angle_gamma   90.00
#
_symmetry.space_group_name_H-M   'P 1'
#
loop_
_entity.id
_entity.type
_entity.pdbx_description
1 polymer ?
#
loop_
_entity_poly.entity_id
_entity_poly.type
_entity_poly.pdbx_seq_one_letter_code
_entity_poly.pdbx_strand_id
1 'polypeptide(L)'
;MFKLPKDVVSDSEEGLKPENPIVLEGVTMADFEALLQVLYASHYAKDRPEPKPTLIIPAFRLANMWRFAELCAHLMPIAETMFSEVDKIVFAREFQLEEWIIPAHIKLCQRDSPLNSEEATKIGLSSVLFISRIREERLKLSGQIMADNIIRDRAEDWIKGGSQMKIGKSNTIGSIGADTAIDDSGATQYNALDAHSKPASSKDSVSHTENIVQKHPTLYFDDTVIFIKLEDTLFSVHKRRLIKSKSFSKWFELQNLSSKPEECNEGLSSENPIVIQGISMSDFEGFLKVLYASHFSDNRSSHEISLIISAYRLAVLWQFSELQDFLFSLVDQSFDDPGKIAFAKSFGLKDWLQAPHVRLCQRDEPLTLDEAKKIGVDSLLVISNLREEFPPKKLASHQSWSINCVGIYQRRDSYSYSNSNSTYTHCGSCLKNHPWPTPEVVKNTIETRIKEWIEKNM
;
A
#
# COMPACT_ATOMS: atom_id res chain seq x y z
N MET A 1 -45.95 -3.64 14.87
CA MET A 1 -45.42 -2.44 14.21
C MET A 1 -45.88 -2.35 12.74
N PHE A 2 -47.18 -2.56 12.47
CA PHE A 2 -47.78 -2.29 11.15
C PHE A 2 -49.05 -1.46 11.36
N LYS A 3 -48.90 -0.15 11.33
CA LYS A 3 -50.00 0.78 11.07
C LYS A 3 -49.52 1.70 9.97
N LEU A 4 -49.88 1.35 8.73
CA LEU A 4 -49.78 2.24 7.59
C LEU A 4 -50.80 3.39 7.77
N PRO A 5 -50.48 4.61 7.33
CA PRO A 5 -51.46 5.70 7.28
C PRO A 5 -52.59 5.27 6.34
N LYS A 6 -53.81 5.19 6.88
CA LYS A 6 -55.02 5.17 6.07
C LYS A 6 -55.14 6.55 5.46
N ASP A 7 -54.88 6.63 4.16
CA ASP A 7 -55.65 7.42 3.19
C ASP A 7 -54.85 7.52 1.91
N VAL A 8 -55.00 6.53 1.02
CA VAL A 8 -55.28 6.66 -0.42
C VAL A 8 -55.63 5.25 -0.90
N VAL A 9 -56.76 5.12 -1.60
CA VAL A 9 -57.19 3.91 -2.29
C VAL A 9 -56.12 3.52 -3.31
N SER A 10 -55.40 2.42 -3.06
CA SER A 10 -54.64 1.71 -4.07
C SER A 10 -54.84 0.23 -3.79
N ASP A 11 -55.27 -0.50 -4.81
CA ASP A 11 -55.29 -1.97 -4.88
C ASP A 11 -53.86 -2.54 -4.81
N SER A 12 -53.15 -2.30 -3.72
CA SER A 12 -51.85 -2.89 -3.45
C SER A 12 -52.09 -4.15 -2.61
N GLU A 13 -52.40 -5.27 -3.29
CA GLU A 13 -52.30 -6.62 -2.73
C GLU A 13 -50.81 -7.06 -2.62
N GLU A 14 -49.92 -6.15 -2.25
CA GLU A 14 -48.48 -6.39 -2.19
C GLU A 14 -48.16 -7.30 -1.00
N GLY A 15 -47.41 -8.38 -1.26
CA GLY A 15 -47.04 -9.39 -0.28
C GLY A 15 -48.08 -10.45 0.03
N LEU A 16 -49.29 -10.38 -0.56
CA LEU A 16 -50.36 -11.34 -0.31
C LEU A 16 -50.44 -12.46 -1.35
N LYS A 17 -49.85 -12.25 -2.53
CA LYS A 17 -49.84 -13.21 -3.65
C LYS A 17 -48.41 -13.43 -4.15
N PRO A 18 -48.06 -14.65 -4.63
CA PRO A 18 -46.75 -14.92 -5.23
C PRO A 18 -46.43 -14.00 -6.41
N GLU A 19 -47.45 -13.55 -7.15
CA GLU A 19 -47.31 -12.71 -8.34
C GLU A 19 -47.08 -11.23 -8.00
N ASN A 20 -47.26 -10.81 -6.74
CA ASN A 20 -47.02 -9.44 -6.28
C ASN A 20 -46.29 -9.44 -4.91
N PRO A 21 -45.03 -9.90 -4.85
CA PRO A 21 -44.29 -10.00 -3.60
C PRO A 21 -43.87 -8.63 -3.07
N ILE A 22 -43.60 -8.55 -1.76
CA ILE A 22 -42.92 -7.36 -1.19
C ILE A 22 -41.48 -7.35 -1.69
N VAL A 23 -41.10 -6.30 -2.40
CA VAL A 23 -39.73 -6.11 -2.88
C VAL A 23 -38.93 -5.39 -1.78
N LEU A 24 -37.97 -6.09 -1.19
CA LEU A 24 -37.08 -5.55 -0.16
C LEU A 24 -35.83 -4.95 -0.80
N GLU A 25 -35.81 -3.63 -0.96
CA GLU A 25 -34.62 -2.92 -1.43
C GLU A 25 -33.56 -2.80 -0.33
N GLY A 26 -32.29 -2.98 -0.69
CA GLY A 26 -31.16 -2.86 0.25
C GLY A 26 -30.92 -4.06 1.16
N VAL A 27 -31.62 -5.19 0.94
CA VAL A 27 -31.46 -6.43 1.70
C VAL A 27 -30.81 -7.50 0.85
N THR A 28 -29.75 -8.15 1.36
CA THR A 28 -29.17 -9.30 0.68
C THR A 28 -29.99 -10.56 0.98
N MET A 29 -30.05 -11.49 0.02
CA MET A 29 -30.72 -12.78 0.20
C MET A 29 -30.16 -13.53 1.41
N ALA A 30 -28.84 -13.54 1.58
CA ALA A 30 -28.16 -14.23 2.67
C ALA A 30 -28.52 -13.64 4.04
N ASP A 31 -28.61 -12.30 4.15
CA ASP A 31 -29.01 -11.65 5.40
C ASP A 31 -30.45 -11.96 5.74
N PHE A 32 -31.35 -11.95 4.75
CA PHE A 32 -32.76 -12.27 4.97
C PHE A 32 -32.95 -13.74 5.35
N GLU A 33 -32.26 -14.66 4.67
CA GLU A 33 -32.28 -16.07 5.02
C GLU A 33 -31.81 -16.31 6.46
N ALA A 34 -30.70 -15.67 6.86
CA ALA A 34 -30.19 -15.77 8.22
C ALA A 34 -31.19 -15.25 9.27
N LEU A 35 -31.84 -14.11 9.00
CA LEU A 35 -32.89 -13.59 9.87
C LEU A 35 -34.05 -14.59 9.99
N LEU A 36 -34.53 -15.15 8.87
CA LEU A 36 -35.62 -16.13 8.88
C LEU A 36 -35.21 -17.39 9.65
N GLN A 37 -33.99 -17.91 9.44
CA GLN A 37 -33.50 -19.06 10.18
C GLN A 37 -33.52 -18.81 11.69
N VAL A 38 -33.07 -17.63 12.15
CA VAL A 38 -33.10 -17.26 13.57
C VAL A 38 -34.55 -17.11 14.08
N LEU A 39 -35.41 -16.38 13.36
CA LEU A 39 -36.80 -16.16 13.73
C LEU A 39 -37.58 -17.47 13.82
N TYR A 40 -37.54 -18.31 12.79
CA TYR A 40 -38.30 -19.54 12.77
C TYR A 40 -37.72 -20.60 13.72
N ALA A 41 -36.40 -20.68 13.89
CA ALA A 41 -35.80 -21.58 14.88
C ALA A 41 -36.19 -21.19 16.32
N SER A 42 -36.23 -19.89 16.64
CA SER A 42 -36.59 -19.41 17.98
C SER A 42 -38.07 -19.63 18.34
N HIS A 43 -38.98 -19.58 17.36
CA HIS A 43 -40.42 -19.67 17.57
C HIS A 43 -41.01 -21.08 17.42
N TYR A 44 -40.43 -21.95 16.58
CA TYR A 44 -41.05 -23.22 16.20
C TYR A 44 -40.24 -24.48 16.56
N ALA A 45 -38.97 -24.36 16.96
CA ALA A 45 -38.20 -25.51 17.41
C ALA A 45 -38.50 -25.81 18.88
N LYS A 46 -38.91 -27.06 19.17
CA LYS A 46 -39.14 -27.55 20.54
C LYS A 46 -37.88 -27.42 21.43
N ASP A 47 -36.69 -27.46 20.81
CA ASP A 47 -35.39 -27.46 21.49
C ASP A 47 -34.62 -26.14 21.39
N ARG A 48 -35.23 -25.04 20.87
CA ARG A 48 -34.63 -23.69 20.71
C ARG A 48 -33.11 -23.72 20.48
N PRO A 49 -32.62 -24.27 19.35
CA PRO A 49 -31.20 -24.38 19.10
C PRO A 49 -30.54 -22.99 19.05
N GLU A 50 -29.38 -22.86 19.69
CA GLU A 50 -28.60 -21.62 19.62
C GLU A 50 -28.22 -21.33 18.16
N PRO A 51 -28.37 -20.08 17.69
CA PRO A 51 -28.06 -19.73 16.32
C PRO A 51 -26.56 -19.87 16.04
N LYS A 52 -26.20 -20.35 14.84
CA LYS A 52 -24.80 -20.43 14.43
C LYS A 52 -24.17 -19.02 14.38
N PRO A 53 -22.89 -18.84 14.75
CA PRO A 53 -22.23 -17.53 14.74
C PRO A 53 -22.34 -16.78 13.42
N THR A 54 -22.28 -17.51 12.30
CA THR A 54 -22.40 -16.97 10.94
C THR A 54 -23.75 -16.32 10.65
N LEU A 55 -24.80 -16.70 11.38
CA LEU A 55 -26.16 -16.20 11.19
C LEU A 55 -26.46 -15.00 12.09
N ILE A 56 -25.68 -14.80 13.16
CA ILE A 56 -25.97 -13.77 14.17
C ILE A 56 -25.78 -12.37 13.61
N ILE A 57 -24.65 -12.08 12.95
CA ILE A 57 -24.39 -10.73 12.40
C ILE A 57 -25.46 -10.34 11.35
N PRO A 58 -25.75 -11.18 10.34
CA PRO A 58 -26.75 -10.84 9.34
C PRO A 58 -28.18 -10.72 9.91
N ALA A 59 -28.56 -11.62 10.82
CA ALA A 59 -29.85 -11.55 11.49
C ALA A 59 -29.97 -10.30 12.36
N PHE A 60 -28.92 -9.95 13.12
CA PHE A 60 -28.89 -8.75 13.94
C PHE A 60 -28.96 -7.48 13.10
N ARG A 61 -28.30 -7.45 11.93
CA ARG A 61 -28.35 -6.33 10.98
C ARG A 61 -29.77 -6.00 10.56
N LEU A 62 -30.52 -6.99 10.08
CA LEU A 62 -31.90 -6.79 9.66
C LEU A 62 -32.84 -6.54 10.84
N ALA A 63 -32.62 -7.23 11.96
CA ALA A 63 -33.38 -6.99 13.19
C ALA A 63 -33.22 -5.54 13.67
N ASN A 64 -32.00 -5.01 13.66
CA ASN A 64 -31.71 -3.63 14.03
C ASN A 64 -32.31 -2.64 13.02
N MET A 65 -32.14 -2.91 11.72
CA MET A 65 -32.70 -2.08 10.64
C MET A 65 -34.22 -1.97 10.71
N TRP A 66 -34.92 -3.07 11.00
CA TRP A 66 -36.39 -3.13 11.12
C TRP A 66 -36.91 -2.94 12.55
N ARG A 67 -36.03 -2.59 13.50
CA ARG A 67 -36.36 -2.29 14.90
C ARG A 67 -37.02 -3.43 15.67
N PHE A 68 -36.59 -4.67 15.42
CA PHE A 68 -36.93 -5.83 16.25
C PHE A 68 -36.13 -5.83 17.56
N ALA A 69 -36.50 -4.93 18.47
CA ALA A 69 -35.79 -4.72 19.73
C ALA A 69 -35.69 -6.00 20.59
N GLU A 70 -36.74 -6.82 20.65
CA GLU A 70 -36.74 -8.07 21.40
C GLU A 70 -35.75 -9.09 20.82
N LEU A 71 -35.66 -9.18 19.49
CA LEU A 71 -34.73 -10.07 18.82
C LEU A 71 -33.29 -9.60 19.00
N CYS A 72 -33.03 -8.30 18.89
CA CYS A 72 -31.72 -7.73 19.19
C CYS A 72 -31.31 -7.99 20.65
N ALA A 73 -32.22 -7.80 21.60
CA ALA A 73 -31.97 -8.08 23.03
C ALA A 73 -31.69 -9.56 23.29
N HIS A 74 -32.33 -10.46 22.54
CA HIS A 74 -32.08 -11.90 22.62
C HIS A 74 -30.73 -12.29 22.01
N LEU A 75 -30.36 -11.70 20.87
CA LEU A 75 -29.13 -12.03 20.15
C LEU A 75 -27.88 -11.44 20.79
N MET A 76 -27.98 -10.31 21.51
CA MET A 76 -26.84 -9.64 22.14
C MET A 76 -26.02 -10.55 23.09
N PRO A 77 -26.61 -11.22 24.09
CA PRO A 77 -25.84 -12.09 24.98
C PRO A 77 -25.27 -13.31 24.25
N ILE A 78 -25.94 -13.81 23.22
CA ILE A 78 -25.48 -14.94 22.40
C ILE A 78 -24.27 -14.50 21.55
N ALA A 79 -24.31 -13.30 20.98
CA ALA A 79 -23.18 -12.71 20.27
C ALA A 79 -21.95 -12.56 21.19
N GLU A 80 -22.15 -12.11 22.43
CA GLU A 80 -21.06 -11.91 23.38
C GLU A 80 -20.34 -13.22 23.76
N THR A 81 -21.08 -14.32 23.90
CA THR A 81 -20.53 -15.62 24.27
C THR A 81 -19.94 -16.38 23.09
N MET A 82 -20.56 -16.31 21.91
CA MET A 82 -20.18 -17.13 20.77
C MET A 82 -19.12 -16.51 19.86
N PHE A 83 -19.02 -15.18 19.80
CA PHE A 83 -18.09 -14.54 18.87
C PHE A 83 -16.64 -14.68 19.30
N SER A 84 -15.79 -14.95 18.30
CA SER A 84 -14.35 -14.78 18.45
C SER A 84 -14.03 -13.30 18.69
N GLU A 85 -12.86 -13.00 19.25
CA GLU A 85 -12.45 -11.59 19.48
C GLU A 85 -12.37 -10.79 18.16
N VAL A 86 -12.11 -11.47 17.04
CA VAL A 86 -12.13 -10.89 15.69
C VAL A 86 -13.56 -10.54 15.27
N ASP A 87 -14.51 -11.47 15.43
CA ASP A 87 -15.91 -11.21 15.08
C ASP A 87 -16.55 -10.17 16.02
N LYS A 88 -16.11 -10.09 17.28
CA LYS A 88 -16.50 -9.01 18.21
C LYS A 88 -16.07 -7.64 17.70
N ILE A 89 -14.85 -7.50 17.16
CA ILE A 89 -14.39 -6.23 16.57
C ILE A 89 -15.22 -5.86 15.35
N VAL A 90 -15.52 -6.82 14.47
CA VAL A 90 -16.34 -6.58 13.27
C VAL A 90 -17.75 -6.15 13.67
N PHE A 91 -18.40 -6.92 14.54
CA PHE A 91 -19.74 -6.63 15.05
C PHE A 91 -19.80 -5.26 15.75
N ALA A 92 -18.83 -4.98 16.61
CA ALA A 92 -18.77 -3.74 17.36
C ALA A 92 -18.61 -2.50 16.45
N ARG A 93 -17.87 -2.61 15.35
CA ARG A 93 -17.74 -1.52 14.38
C ARG A 93 -19.02 -1.30 13.58
N GLU A 94 -19.66 -2.39 13.17
CA GLU A 94 -20.89 -2.32 12.39
C GLU A 94 -22.03 -1.66 13.19
N PHE A 95 -22.16 -2.01 14.47
CA PHE A 95 -23.23 -1.53 15.35
C PHE A 95 -22.80 -0.45 16.35
N GLN A 96 -21.58 0.09 16.21
CA GLN A 96 -21.05 1.19 17.04
C GLN A 96 -21.00 0.86 18.55
N LEU A 97 -20.64 -0.37 18.90
CA LEU A 97 -20.50 -0.84 20.28
C LEU A 97 -19.05 -0.66 20.77
N GLU A 98 -18.68 0.58 21.11
CA GLU A 98 -17.30 0.92 21.51
C GLU A 98 -16.78 0.08 22.68
N GLU A 99 -17.67 -0.33 23.60
CA GLU A 99 -17.35 -1.14 24.77
C GLU A 99 -16.73 -2.50 24.43
N TRP A 100 -17.04 -3.06 23.25
CA TRP A 100 -16.54 -4.36 22.81
C TRP A 100 -15.22 -4.25 22.06
N ILE A 101 -14.93 -3.09 21.47
CA ILE A 101 -13.76 -2.89 20.61
C ILE A 101 -12.47 -3.06 21.43
N ILE A 102 -12.34 -2.31 22.53
CA ILE A 102 -11.09 -2.28 23.31
C ILE A 102 -10.79 -3.64 23.97
N PRO A 103 -11.73 -4.29 24.69
CA PRO A 103 -11.47 -5.59 25.30
C PRO A 103 -11.07 -6.66 24.28
N ALA A 104 -11.68 -6.66 23.10
CA ALA A 104 -11.34 -7.60 22.04
C ALA A 104 -9.92 -7.38 21.49
N HIS A 105 -9.52 -6.13 21.27
CA HIS A 105 -8.14 -5.82 20.86
C HIS A 105 -7.13 -6.23 21.94
N ILE A 106 -7.41 -5.97 23.23
CA ILE A 106 -6.54 -6.38 24.35
C ILE A 106 -6.34 -7.89 24.33
N LYS A 107 -7.41 -8.67 24.21
CA LYS A 107 -7.31 -10.13 24.16
C LYS A 107 -6.53 -10.63 22.95
N LEU A 108 -6.68 -10.01 21.78
CA LEU A 108 -5.86 -10.34 20.59
C LEU A 108 -4.38 -10.01 20.76
N CYS A 109 -4.06 -8.92 21.47
CA CYS A 109 -2.69 -8.58 21.85
C CYS A 109 -2.10 -9.58 22.85
N GLN A 110 -2.93 -10.14 23.74
CA GLN A 110 -2.50 -11.08 24.77
C GLN A 110 -2.36 -12.52 24.25
N ARG A 111 -3.15 -12.89 23.24
CA ARG A 111 -3.19 -14.25 22.64
C ARG A 111 -1.80 -14.76 22.25
N ASP A 112 -1.54 -16.05 22.47
CA ASP A 112 -0.28 -16.68 22.09
C ASP A 112 -0.17 -16.87 20.57
N SER A 113 -1.24 -17.28 19.90
CA SER A 113 -1.24 -17.45 18.45
C SER A 113 -1.26 -16.09 17.72
N PRO A 114 -0.42 -15.92 16.67
CA PRO A 114 -0.43 -14.73 15.83
C PRO A 114 -1.73 -14.63 15.01
N LEU A 115 -1.94 -13.50 14.34
CA LEU A 115 -3.08 -13.33 13.44
C LEU A 115 -2.88 -14.16 12.16
N ASN A 116 -3.97 -14.73 11.65
CA ASN A 116 -3.99 -15.36 10.33
C ASN A 116 -4.54 -14.40 9.25
N SER A 117 -4.44 -14.80 7.98
CA SER A 117 -4.86 -13.95 6.84
C SER A 117 -6.35 -13.62 6.83
N GLU A 118 -7.22 -14.55 7.24
CA GLU A 118 -8.66 -14.32 7.29
C GLU A 118 -9.02 -13.32 8.40
N GLU A 119 -8.43 -13.49 9.59
CA GLU A 119 -8.59 -12.58 10.72
C GLU A 119 -8.11 -11.17 10.36
N ALA A 120 -6.92 -11.06 9.77
CA ALA A 120 -6.30 -9.80 9.37
C ALA A 120 -7.17 -9.03 8.34
N THR A 121 -7.76 -9.76 7.39
CA THR A 121 -8.66 -9.18 6.40
C THR A 121 -9.96 -8.69 7.05
N LYS A 122 -10.54 -9.46 7.98
CA LYS A 122 -11.78 -9.09 8.69
C LYS A 122 -11.62 -7.83 9.55
N ILE A 123 -10.55 -7.72 10.34
CA ILE A 123 -10.35 -6.57 11.23
C ILE A 123 -9.67 -5.39 10.53
N GLY A 124 -9.09 -5.60 9.35
CA GLY A 124 -8.47 -4.55 8.53
C GLY A 124 -7.11 -4.06 9.02
N LEU A 125 -6.44 -3.33 8.13
CA LEU A 125 -5.04 -2.89 8.23
C LEU A 125 -4.69 -2.22 9.57
N SER A 126 -5.50 -1.27 10.01
CA SER A 126 -5.20 -0.48 11.21
C SER A 126 -5.19 -1.34 12.47
N SER A 127 -6.11 -2.29 12.59
CA SER A 127 -6.16 -3.18 13.77
C SER A 127 -5.00 -4.15 13.77
N VAL A 128 -4.64 -4.70 12.59
CA VAL A 128 -3.48 -5.58 12.43
C VAL A 128 -2.22 -4.84 12.88
N LEU A 129 -2.00 -3.61 12.38
CA LEU A 129 -0.82 -2.83 12.75
C LEU A 129 -0.76 -2.55 14.25
N PHE A 130 -1.88 -2.18 14.87
CA PHE A 130 -1.96 -1.97 16.32
C PHE A 130 -1.58 -3.24 17.09
N ILE A 131 -2.24 -4.37 16.77
CA ILE A 131 -2.03 -5.65 17.46
C ILE A 131 -0.58 -6.11 17.30
N SER A 132 -0.06 -6.09 16.07
CA SER A 132 1.32 -6.47 15.78
C SER A 132 2.34 -5.60 16.52
N ARG A 133 2.09 -4.29 16.63
CA ARG A 133 2.98 -3.38 17.36
C ARG A 133 3.00 -3.67 18.85
N ILE A 134 1.84 -3.85 19.48
CA ILE A 134 1.76 -4.19 20.91
C ILE A 134 2.44 -5.54 21.19
N ARG A 135 2.21 -6.54 20.32
CA ARG A 135 2.84 -7.86 20.44
C ARG A 135 4.36 -7.80 20.28
N GLU A 136 4.87 -7.04 19.31
CA GLU A 136 6.31 -6.82 19.12
C GLU A 136 6.94 -6.12 20.33
N GLU A 137 6.28 -5.11 20.89
CA GLU A 137 6.78 -4.39 22.07
C GLU A 137 6.79 -5.24 23.33
N ARG A 138 5.76 -6.07 23.55
CA ARG A 138 5.70 -7.03 24.66
C ARG A 138 6.90 -7.98 24.66
N LEU A 139 7.34 -8.41 23.48
CA LEU A 139 8.53 -9.26 23.33
C LEU A 139 9.86 -8.51 23.56
N LYS A 140 9.89 -7.19 23.33
CA LYS A 140 11.05 -6.32 23.62
C LYS A 140 11.22 -6.04 25.12
N LEU A 141 10.14 -6.06 25.92
CA LEU A 141 10.13 -5.70 27.35
C LEU A 141 10.48 -6.86 28.32
N SER A 142 11.32 -7.82 27.89
CA SER A 142 11.91 -8.88 28.74
C SER A 142 10.95 -9.55 29.73
N GLY A 143 9.89 -10.18 29.23
CA GLY A 143 9.05 -11.10 30.03
C GLY A 143 8.13 -10.44 31.06
N GLN A 144 8.05 -9.11 31.11
CA GLN A 144 7.04 -8.42 31.90
C GLN A 144 5.74 -8.39 31.10
N ILE A 145 4.64 -8.90 31.68
CA ILE A 145 3.30 -8.73 31.11
C ILE A 145 3.05 -7.23 31.07
N MET A 146 2.94 -6.66 29.88
CA MET A 146 2.50 -5.28 29.71
C MET A 146 1.13 -5.17 30.37
N ALA A 147 1.02 -4.34 31.40
CA ALA A 147 -0.19 -4.26 32.20
C ALA A 147 -1.39 -3.84 31.33
N ASP A 148 -2.55 -4.44 31.60
CA ASP A 148 -3.77 -4.29 30.80
C ASP A 148 -4.23 -2.83 30.66
N ASN A 149 -3.95 -2.00 31.67
CA ASN A 149 -4.20 -0.57 31.63
C ASN A 149 -3.35 0.14 30.56
N ILE A 150 -2.09 -0.23 30.36
CA ILE A 150 -1.22 0.37 29.33
C ILE A 150 -1.71 -0.02 27.93
N ILE A 151 -2.12 -1.28 27.75
CA ILE A 151 -2.68 -1.74 26.46
C ILE A 151 -4.00 -1.02 26.18
N ARG A 152 -4.84 -0.86 27.21
CA ARG A 152 -6.11 -0.14 27.14
C ARG A 152 -5.91 1.33 26.76
N ASP A 153 -5.07 2.06 27.47
CA ASP A 153 -4.80 3.48 27.19
C ASP A 153 -4.35 3.68 25.74
N ARG A 154 -3.47 2.80 25.25
CA ARG A 154 -3.01 2.83 23.86
C ARG A 154 -4.07 2.41 22.85
N ALA A 155 -4.92 1.45 23.18
CA ALA A 155 -6.05 1.07 22.33
C ALA A 155 -7.02 2.25 22.22
N GLU A 156 -7.28 2.95 23.32
CA GLU A 156 -8.10 4.16 23.33
C GLU A 156 -7.47 5.29 22.50
N ASP A 157 -6.17 5.54 22.67
CA ASP A 157 -5.42 6.51 21.86
C ASP A 157 -5.43 6.12 20.38
N TRP A 158 -5.35 4.82 20.07
CA TRP A 158 -5.39 4.32 18.70
C TRP A 158 -6.77 4.52 18.05
N ILE A 159 -7.84 4.26 18.81
CA ILE A 159 -9.22 4.46 18.35
C ILE A 159 -9.53 5.94 18.17
N LYS A 160 -9.10 6.80 19.10
CA LYS A 160 -9.32 8.26 19.06
C LYS A 160 -8.39 8.97 18.08
N GLY A 161 -7.17 8.46 17.91
CA GLY A 161 -6.06 9.12 17.23
C GLY A 161 -5.66 8.43 15.94
N GLY A 162 -6.62 7.95 15.15
CA GLY A 162 -6.42 7.42 13.79
C GLY A 162 -5.89 8.47 12.80
N SER A 163 -4.74 9.08 13.12
CA SER A 163 -3.83 9.91 12.33
C SER A 163 -2.83 10.54 13.31
N GLN A 164 -1.59 10.04 13.31
CA GLN A 164 -0.41 10.57 14.02
C GLN A 164 -0.22 10.20 15.50
N MET A 165 0.30 8.99 15.70
CA MET A 165 0.98 8.65 16.94
C MET A 165 2.32 9.41 16.98
N LYS A 166 2.36 10.53 17.71
CA LYS A 166 3.60 11.27 18.01
C LYS A 166 4.52 10.38 18.84
N ILE A 167 5.62 9.94 18.24
CA ILE A 167 6.79 9.49 18.98
C ILE A 167 7.22 10.68 19.85
N GLY A 168 7.31 10.46 21.16
CA GLY A 168 7.78 11.46 22.11
C GLY A 168 9.10 12.05 21.63
N LYS A 169 9.10 13.35 21.34
CA LYS A 169 10.30 14.11 21.04
C LYS A 169 11.18 14.09 22.29
N SER A 170 12.30 13.38 22.22
CA SER A 170 13.44 13.68 23.07
C SER A 170 13.97 15.05 22.67
N ASN A 171 14.26 15.87 23.68
CA ASN A 171 14.56 17.29 23.57
C ASN A 171 15.74 17.61 22.63
N THR A 172 15.55 18.66 21.84
CA THR A 172 16.56 19.36 21.04
C THR A 172 17.21 20.47 21.86
N ILE A 173 18.54 20.56 21.79
CA ILE A 173 19.35 21.79 21.74
C ILE A 173 20.55 21.38 20.87
N GLY A 174 20.91 21.97 19.73
CA GLY A 174 20.63 23.27 19.13
C GLY A 174 21.96 23.71 18.51
N SER A 175 22.11 23.56 17.19
CA SER A 175 23.33 23.90 16.45
C SER A 175 23.05 25.07 15.50
N ILE A 176 23.96 26.05 15.56
CA ILE A 176 24.46 26.89 14.47
C ILE A 176 23.47 27.87 13.83
N GLY A 177 23.68 29.16 14.15
CA GLY A 177 23.22 30.30 13.36
C GLY A 177 24.23 30.62 12.25
N ALA A 178 23.72 30.89 11.05
CA ALA A 178 24.42 31.51 9.95
C ALA A 178 23.61 32.74 9.52
N ASP A 179 24.22 33.92 9.63
CA ASP A 179 23.65 35.19 9.22
C ASP A 179 24.02 35.51 7.75
N THR A 180 23.02 36.05 7.06
CA THR A 180 22.98 36.84 5.82
C THR A 180 23.92 38.07 5.87
N ALA A 181 24.30 38.82 4.82
CA ALA A 181 23.81 39.16 3.47
C ALA A 181 25.04 39.64 2.63
N ILE A 182 24.97 39.95 1.33
CA ILE A 182 24.63 41.29 0.74
C ILE A 182 25.02 41.23 -0.76
N ASP A 183 24.09 41.68 -1.63
CA ASP A 183 24.18 42.44 -2.91
C ASP A 183 25.12 41.94 -4.05
N ASP A 184 24.98 42.23 -5.35
CA ASP A 184 24.33 43.33 -6.06
C ASP A 184 24.24 42.99 -7.57
N SER A 185 23.21 43.53 -8.25
CA SER A 185 23.12 44.04 -9.62
C SER A 185 23.95 43.49 -10.79
N GLY A 186 23.27 43.21 -11.93
CA GLY A 186 23.92 43.08 -13.23
C GLY A 186 22.97 42.72 -14.39
N ALA A 187 22.14 43.68 -14.81
CA ALA A 187 21.33 43.60 -16.02
C ALA A 187 22.18 43.85 -17.29
N THR A 188 21.94 43.12 -18.37
CA THR A 188 22.28 43.58 -19.72
C THR A 188 21.18 43.24 -20.72
N GLN A 189 20.75 44.29 -21.41
CA GLN A 189 19.61 44.37 -22.29
C GLN A 189 19.88 43.79 -23.68
N TYR A 190 18.78 43.30 -24.25
CA TYR A 190 18.55 43.06 -25.66
C TYR A 190 18.76 44.33 -26.48
N ASN A 191 19.38 44.20 -27.66
CA ASN A 191 19.23 45.15 -28.75
C ASN A 191 18.81 44.37 -30.01
N ALA A 192 17.57 44.62 -30.43
CA ALA A 192 17.12 44.50 -31.80
C ALA A 192 17.13 45.91 -32.40
N LEU A 193 17.45 46.06 -33.69
CA LEU A 193 16.87 47.07 -34.57
C LEU A 193 17.23 46.80 -36.03
N ASP A 194 16.25 47.08 -36.87
CA ASP A 194 16.04 46.67 -38.24
C ASP A 194 16.73 47.50 -39.34
N ALA A 195 16.81 46.86 -40.51
CA ALA A 195 16.39 47.32 -41.83
C ALA A 195 17.22 48.30 -42.72
N HIS A 196 17.32 47.82 -43.97
CA HIS A 196 17.25 48.49 -45.27
C HIS A 196 18.54 49.01 -45.93
N SER A 197 18.91 48.35 -47.03
CA SER A 197 19.17 48.97 -48.34
C SER A 197 19.31 47.94 -49.48
N LYS A 198 18.55 48.13 -50.57
CA LYS A 198 18.80 47.72 -51.98
C LYS A 198 18.88 49.02 -52.79
N PRO A 199 19.37 49.11 -54.05
CA PRO A 199 19.43 48.12 -55.15
C PRO A 199 20.85 48.09 -55.83
N ALA A 200 21.22 47.43 -56.94
CA ALA A 200 20.63 47.21 -58.25
C ALA A 200 21.49 46.27 -59.14
N SER A 201 20.92 45.80 -60.28
CA SER A 201 21.56 45.22 -61.49
C SER A 201 22.21 43.82 -61.32
N SER A 202 22.17 42.85 -62.24
CA SER A 202 21.86 42.76 -63.67
C SER A 202 21.54 41.30 -64.02
N LYS A 203 20.96 41.09 -65.20
CA LYS A 203 20.73 39.81 -65.89
C LYS A 203 21.96 38.89 -65.84
N ASP A 204 21.74 37.59 -65.67
CA ASP A 204 22.17 36.57 -66.64
C ASP A 204 21.55 35.21 -66.34
N SER A 205 21.07 34.59 -67.41
CA SER A 205 20.52 33.24 -67.49
C SER A 205 21.62 32.19 -67.32
N VAL A 206 21.55 31.40 -66.24
CA VAL A 206 22.35 30.17 -66.11
C VAL A 206 21.48 29.05 -65.57
N SER A 207 21.36 28.00 -66.38
CA SER A 207 20.76 26.70 -66.09
C SER A 207 21.12 26.20 -64.69
N HIS A 208 20.13 26.04 -63.82
CA HIS A 208 20.30 25.29 -62.58
C HIS A 208 19.97 23.83 -62.86
N THR A 209 21.03 23.05 -63.10
CA THR A 209 21.05 21.64 -62.75
C THR A 209 20.52 21.51 -61.33
N GLU A 210 19.47 20.70 -61.13
CA GLU A 210 18.97 20.35 -59.82
C GLU A 210 20.15 19.88 -58.96
N ASN A 211 20.59 20.73 -58.04
CA ASN A 211 21.58 20.36 -57.05
C ASN A 211 20.90 19.30 -56.17
N ILE A 212 21.21 18.03 -56.42
CA ILE A 212 20.83 16.93 -55.53
C ILE A 212 21.60 17.16 -54.23
N VAL A 213 20.94 17.80 -53.28
CA VAL A 213 21.47 18.02 -51.94
C VAL A 213 21.64 16.65 -51.29
N GLN A 214 22.87 16.13 -51.29
CA GLN A 214 23.20 14.90 -50.58
C GLN A 214 23.18 15.18 -49.08
N LYS A 215 22.17 14.62 -48.41
CA LYS A 215 22.06 14.64 -46.96
C LYS A 215 23.25 13.89 -46.37
N HIS A 216 23.95 14.52 -45.43
CA HIS A 216 25.12 13.91 -44.78
C HIS A 216 24.70 12.61 -44.07
N PRO A 217 25.31 11.46 -44.39
CA PRO A 217 24.81 10.15 -43.98
C PRO A 217 24.76 9.93 -42.46
N THR A 218 25.53 10.69 -41.68
CA THR A 218 25.61 10.54 -40.21
C THR A 218 25.25 11.79 -39.42
N LEU A 219 25.09 12.94 -40.07
CA LEU A 219 24.84 14.24 -39.40
C LEU A 219 23.58 14.95 -39.90
N TYR A 220 22.88 14.37 -40.88
CA TYR A 220 21.54 14.80 -41.24
C TYR A 220 20.54 14.08 -40.33
N PHE A 221 20.11 14.76 -39.27
CA PHE A 221 19.14 14.22 -38.33
C PHE A 221 17.72 14.32 -38.90
N ASP A 222 16.96 13.23 -38.83
CA ASP A 222 15.52 13.25 -39.05
C ASP A 222 14.85 13.86 -37.82
N ASP A 223 14.56 15.17 -37.88
CA ASP A 223 13.89 15.93 -36.82
C ASP A 223 12.36 15.89 -36.95
N THR A 224 11.83 14.86 -37.61
CA THR A 224 10.39 14.69 -37.78
C THR A 224 9.68 14.72 -36.42
N VAL A 225 8.72 15.62 -36.30
CA VAL A 225 7.85 15.76 -35.14
C VAL A 225 6.57 14.97 -35.39
N ILE A 226 6.11 14.27 -34.35
CA ILE A 226 4.87 13.51 -34.32
C ILE A 226 3.88 14.23 -33.41
N PHE A 227 2.66 14.40 -33.92
CA PHE A 227 1.54 15.02 -33.21
C PHE A 227 0.70 13.94 -32.53
N ILE A 228 0.63 14.00 -31.20
CA ILE A 228 -0.15 13.09 -30.36
C ILE A 228 -1.24 13.90 -29.68
N LYS A 229 -2.49 13.51 -29.84
CA LYS A 229 -3.63 14.12 -29.16
C LYS A 229 -4.04 13.26 -27.96
N LEU A 230 -4.09 13.90 -26.79
CA LEU A 230 -4.60 13.32 -25.56
C LEU A 230 -5.73 14.22 -25.05
N GLU A 231 -6.93 13.67 -24.87
CA GLU A 231 -8.14 14.46 -24.57
C GLU A 231 -8.30 15.60 -25.59
N ASP A 232 -8.31 16.86 -25.13
CA ASP A 232 -8.38 18.07 -25.97
C ASP A 232 -7.03 18.75 -26.20
N THR A 233 -5.93 18.12 -25.78
CA THR A 233 -4.57 18.70 -25.86
C THR A 233 -3.71 18.01 -26.90
N LEU A 234 -2.98 18.80 -27.70
CA LEU A 234 -2.06 18.33 -28.73
C LEU A 234 -0.62 18.44 -28.25
N PHE A 235 0.13 17.34 -28.33
CA PHE A 235 1.54 17.24 -27.97
C PHE A 235 2.39 17.01 -29.21
N SER A 236 3.55 17.69 -29.27
CA SER A 236 4.56 17.50 -30.29
C SER A 236 5.75 16.73 -29.73
N VAL A 237 6.02 15.53 -30.24
CA VAL A 237 7.10 14.65 -29.77
C VAL A 237 8.00 14.26 -30.93
N HIS A 238 9.30 14.25 -30.70
CA HIS A 238 10.27 13.93 -31.76
C HIS A 238 10.21 12.44 -32.10
N LYS A 239 10.09 12.09 -33.39
CA LYS A 239 10.01 10.71 -33.89
C LYS A 239 11.15 9.83 -33.37
N ARG A 240 12.37 10.37 -33.31
CA ARG A 240 13.56 9.70 -32.76
C ARG A 240 13.39 9.22 -31.32
N ARG A 241 12.53 9.87 -30.53
CA ARG A 241 12.24 9.45 -29.15
C ARG A 241 11.25 8.30 -29.14
N LEU A 242 10.19 8.40 -29.94
CA LEU A 242 9.14 7.39 -30.01
C LEU A 242 9.63 6.09 -30.65
N ILE A 243 10.53 6.13 -31.64
CA ILE A 243 11.02 4.92 -32.34
C ILE A 243 11.75 3.93 -31.41
N LYS A 244 12.21 4.38 -30.24
CA LYS A 244 12.80 3.51 -29.21
C LYS A 244 11.79 2.55 -28.57
N SER A 245 10.50 2.84 -28.71
CA SER A 245 9.43 1.93 -28.31
C SER A 245 9.15 0.92 -29.42
N LYS A 246 8.95 -0.35 -29.03
CA LYS A 246 8.51 -1.37 -30.00
C LYS A 246 7.12 -1.07 -30.56
N SER A 247 6.21 -0.57 -29.73
CA SER A 247 4.84 -0.22 -30.15
C SER A 247 4.84 0.89 -31.20
N PHE A 248 5.58 1.98 -30.96
CA PHE A 248 5.69 3.08 -31.90
C PHE A 248 6.53 2.72 -33.12
N SER A 249 7.64 1.98 -32.97
CA SER A 249 8.43 1.48 -34.12
C SER A 249 7.56 0.67 -35.08
N LYS A 250 6.81 -0.30 -34.55
CA LYS A 250 5.89 -1.12 -35.35
C LYS A 250 4.83 -0.27 -36.03
N TRP A 251 4.30 0.73 -35.34
CA TRP A 251 3.32 1.65 -35.91
C TRP A 251 3.91 2.47 -37.07
N PHE A 252 5.13 3.01 -36.92
CA PHE A 252 5.83 3.70 -38.02
C PHE A 252 6.15 2.78 -39.21
N GLU A 253 6.53 1.53 -38.95
CA GLU A 253 6.76 0.52 -40.00
C GLU A 253 5.49 0.25 -40.80
N LEU A 254 4.35 0.09 -40.11
CA LEU A 254 3.06 -0.13 -40.77
C LEU A 254 2.64 1.06 -41.65
N GLN A 255 2.93 2.30 -41.23
CA GLN A 255 2.67 3.48 -42.06
C GLN A 255 3.52 3.49 -43.34
N ASN A 256 4.80 3.12 -43.26
CA ASN A 256 5.70 3.11 -44.41
C ASN A 256 5.38 2.00 -45.43
N LEU A 257 4.71 0.92 -44.99
CA LEU A 257 4.32 -0.21 -45.85
C LEU A 257 2.96 -0.02 -46.54
N SER A 258 2.19 0.99 -46.15
CA SER A 258 0.89 1.25 -46.74
C SER A 258 1.03 1.76 -48.16
N SER A 259 0.32 1.12 -49.09
CA SER A 259 0.31 1.46 -50.53
C SER A 259 -0.51 2.72 -50.85
N LYS A 260 -1.09 3.36 -49.83
CA LYS A 260 -1.82 4.64 -49.91
C LYS A 260 -1.26 5.65 -48.90
N PRO A 261 -0.29 6.49 -49.29
CA PRO A 261 0.33 7.44 -48.38
C PRO A 261 -0.63 8.51 -47.83
N GLU A 262 -1.71 8.83 -48.53
CA GLU A 262 -2.67 9.87 -48.11
C GLU A 262 -3.59 9.44 -46.95
N GLU A 263 -3.88 8.14 -46.82
CA GLU A 263 -4.73 7.60 -45.74
C GLU A 263 -3.92 7.22 -44.48
N CYS A 264 -2.59 7.19 -44.55
CA CYS A 264 -1.69 6.77 -43.47
C CYS A 264 -0.80 7.91 -42.92
N ASN A 265 -1.29 9.15 -42.95
CA ASN A 265 -0.59 10.33 -42.41
C ASN A 265 -0.88 10.58 -40.91
N GLU A 266 -1.42 9.59 -40.19
CA GLU A 266 -1.72 9.72 -38.77
C GLU A 266 -0.43 10.10 -38.02
N GLY A 267 -0.49 11.08 -37.12
CA GLY A 267 0.62 11.61 -36.35
C GLY A 267 1.61 12.51 -37.10
N LEU A 268 1.56 12.61 -38.43
CA LEU A 268 2.50 13.45 -39.21
C LEU A 268 2.00 14.88 -39.45
N SER A 269 0.71 15.13 -39.23
CA SER A 269 0.08 16.46 -39.28
C SER A 269 -0.70 16.74 -38.01
N SER A 270 -0.79 18.01 -37.62
CA SER A 270 -1.65 18.47 -36.52
C SER A 270 -3.14 18.22 -36.80
N GLU A 271 -3.53 18.11 -38.07
CA GLU A 271 -4.90 17.84 -38.52
C GLU A 271 -5.30 16.35 -38.41
N ASN A 272 -4.32 15.45 -38.34
CA ASN A 272 -4.52 14.02 -38.18
C ASN A 272 -3.58 13.44 -37.11
N PRO A 273 -3.73 13.81 -35.83
CA PRO A 273 -2.83 13.38 -34.76
C PRO A 273 -3.11 11.94 -34.31
N ILE A 274 -2.12 11.30 -33.68
CA ILE A 274 -2.32 10.01 -33.00
C ILE A 274 -3.21 10.25 -31.77
N VAL A 275 -4.42 9.70 -31.74
CA VAL A 275 -5.34 9.87 -30.61
C VAL A 275 -5.10 8.77 -29.57
N ILE A 276 -4.67 9.15 -28.37
CA ILE A 276 -4.49 8.24 -27.25
C ILE A 276 -5.61 8.45 -26.23
N GLN A 277 -6.27 7.36 -25.83
CA GLN A 277 -7.37 7.37 -24.87
C GLN A 277 -7.02 6.55 -23.62
N GLY A 278 -7.62 6.91 -22.48
CA GLY A 278 -7.47 6.16 -21.23
C GLY A 278 -6.19 6.43 -20.42
N ILE A 279 -5.49 7.53 -20.71
CA ILE A 279 -4.28 7.95 -19.98
C ILE A 279 -4.50 9.37 -19.46
N SER A 280 -4.17 9.61 -18.18
CA SER A 280 -4.25 10.94 -17.58
C SER A 280 -3.24 11.90 -18.22
N MET A 281 -3.65 13.16 -18.42
CA MET A 281 -2.77 14.23 -18.89
C MET A 281 -1.51 14.40 -18.03
N SER A 282 -1.65 14.35 -16.71
CA SER A 282 -0.52 14.48 -15.78
C SER A 282 0.51 13.35 -15.95
N ASP A 283 0.02 12.14 -16.20
CA ASP A 283 0.85 10.95 -16.36
C ASP A 283 1.61 11.00 -17.69
N PHE A 284 0.96 11.45 -18.75
CA PHE A 284 1.59 11.61 -20.05
C PHE A 284 2.63 12.75 -20.05
N GLU A 285 2.31 13.90 -19.43
CA GLU A 285 3.26 15.00 -19.27
C GLU A 285 4.48 14.56 -18.44
N GLY A 286 4.26 13.85 -17.33
CA GLY A 286 5.31 13.27 -16.51
C GLY A 286 6.20 12.30 -17.29
N PHE A 287 5.59 11.42 -18.09
CA PHE A 287 6.31 10.52 -18.97
C PHE A 287 7.17 11.27 -19.99
N LEU A 288 6.64 12.31 -20.65
CA LEU A 288 7.43 13.10 -21.60
C LEU A 288 8.59 13.81 -20.90
N LYS A 289 8.36 14.41 -19.72
CA LYS A 289 9.44 15.01 -18.92
C LYS A 289 10.56 14.01 -18.66
N VAL A 290 10.24 12.78 -18.25
CA VAL A 290 11.26 11.75 -17.99
C VAL A 290 11.91 11.22 -19.28
N LEU A 291 11.13 11.01 -20.33
CA LEU A 291 11.63 10.59 -21.65
C LEU A 291 12.66 11.58 -22.21
N TYR A 292 12.43 12.88 -22.02
CA TYR A 292 13.38 13.91 -22.43
C TYR A 292 14.51 14.12 -21.42
N ALA A 293 14.25 14.07 -20.12
CA ALA A 293 15.25 14.26 -19.06
C ALA A 293 16.30 13.13 -19.00
N SER A 294 15.93 11.88 -19.28
CA SER A 294 16.86 10.73 -19.37
C SER A 294 18.03 10.94 -20.35
N HIS A 295 17.95 11.95 -21.22
CA HIS A 295 18.96 12.28 -22.22
C HIS A 295 19.77 13.56 -21.94
N PHE A 296 19.39 14.34 -20.93
CA PHE A 296 20.13 15.53 -20.49
C PHE A 296 20.52 15.30 -19.03
N SER A 297 21.73 14.79 -18.83
CA SER A 297 22.24 14.18 -17.61
C SER A 297 22.36 15.08 -16.36
N ASP A 298 21.91 16.34 -16.37
CA ASP A 298 22.37 17.32 -15.37
C ASP A 298 21.32 18.02 -14.50
N ASN A 299 20.03 17.72 -14.62
CA ASN A 299 19.05 18.24 -13.66
C ASN A 299 18.32 17.12 -12.93
N ARG A 300 18.88 16.74 -11.78
CA ARG A 300 18.16 16.03 -10.72
C ARG A 300 17.13 16.97 -10.10
N SER A 301 16.09 17.35 -10.85
CA SER A 301 14.86 17.83 -10.21
C SER A 301 14.36 16.65 -9.37
N SER A 302 14.17 16.87 -8.08
CA SER A 302 13.52 15.93 -7.15
C SER A 302 12.37 15.22 -7.89
N HIS A 303 12.58 13.97 -8.28
CA HIS A 303 11.57 13.25 -9.05
C HIS A 303 10.50 12.85 -8.04
N GLU A 304 9.34 13.46 -8.16
CA GLU A 304 8.17 13.05 -7.42
C GLU A 304 7.94 11.54 -7.69
N ILE A 305 7.87 10.74 -6.63
CA ILE A 305 7.72 9.27 -6.72
C ILE A 305 6.55 8.86 -7.63
N SER A 306 5.47 9.67 -7.60
CA SER A 306 4.30 9.56 -8.46
C SER A 306 4.64 9.60 -9.95
N LEU A 307 5.51 10.53 -10.37
CA LEU A 307 5.93 10.70 -11.76
C LEU A 307 6.73 9.50 -12.26
N ILE A 308 7.60 8.91 -11.43
CA ILE A 308 8.39 7.73 -11.79
C ILE A 308 7.46 6.52 -12.03
N ILE A 309 6.46 6.31 -11.16
CA ILE A 309 5.50 5.22 -11.28
C ILE A 309 4.68 5.38 -12.57
N SER A 310 4.13 6.57 -12.82
CA SER A 310 3.37 6.87 -14.04
C SER A 310 4.22 6.71 -15.30
N ALA A 311 5.45 7.21 -15.29
CA ALA A 311 6.38 7.06 -16.42
C ALA A 311 6.74 5.60 -16.67
N TYR A 312 7.00 4.80 -15.62
CA TYR A 312 7.30 3.38 -15.76
C TYR A 312 6.11 2.61 -16.33
N ARG A 313 4.88 2.90 -15.87
CA ARG A 313 3.67 2.29 -16.40
C ARG A 313 3.51 2.54 -17.90
N LEU A 314 3.74 3.76 -18.35
CA LEU A 314 3.69 4.11 -19.79
C LEU A 314 4.86 3.51 -20.57
N ALA A 315 6.05 3.44 -19.98
CA ALA A 315 7.20 2.76 -20.57
C ALA A 315 6.94 1.26 -20.76
N VAL A 316 6.25 0.59 -19.84
CA VAL A 316 5.80 -0.80 -19.98
C VAL A 316 4.72 -0.93 -21.06
N LEU A 317 3.68 -0.09 -21.01
CA LEU A 317 2.57 -0.10 -21.96
C LEU A 317 3.05 0.02 -23.42
N TRP A 318 3.99 0.93 -23.66
CA TRP A 318 4.56 1.18 -24.99
C TRP A 318 5.87 0.44 -25.24
N GLN A 319 6.31 -0.42 -24.34
CA GLN A 319 7.50 -1.26 -24.53
C GLN A 319 8.80 -0.46 -24.81
N PHE A 320 9.05 0.59 -24.03
CA PHE A 320 10.32 1.32 -24.02
C PHE A 320 11.36 0.62 -23.12
N SER A 321 12.08 -0.37 -23.64
CA SER A 321 13.03 -1.16 -22.83
C SER A 321 14.15 -0.33 -22.20
N GLU A 322 14.82 0.54 -22.96
CA GLU A 322 15.89 1.41 -22.42
C GLU A 322 15.40 2.33 -21.29
N LEU A 323 14.17 2.85 -21.44
CA LEU A 323 13.58 3.73 -20.44
C LEU A 323 13.15 2.95 -19.19
N GLN A 324 12.67 1.73 -19.36
CA GLN A 324 12.36 0.83 -18.23
C GLN A 324 13.61 0.56 -17.41
N ASP A 325 14.74 0.21 -18.04
CA ASP A 325 16.01 -0.07 -17.33
C ASP A 325 16.53 1.17 -16.58
N PHE A 326 16.43 2.36 -17.20
CA PHE A 326 16.78 3.62 -16.57
C PHE A 326 15.90 3.92 -15.36
N LEU A 327 14.58 3.86 -15.53
CA LEU A 327 13.61 4.10 -14.47
C LEU A 327 13.75 3.09 -13.33
N PHE A 328 14.00 1.82 -13.65
CA PHE A 328 14.20 0.76 -12.68
C PHE A 328 15.45 1.01 -11.82
N SER A 329 16.55 1.43 -12.45
CA SER A 329 17.77 1.84 -11.74
C SER A 329 17.52 3.04 -10.81
N LEU A 330 16.68 3.99 -11.24
CA LEU A 330 16.29 5.14 -10.43
C LEU A 330 15.39 4.73 -9.24
N VAL A 331 14.46 3.80 -9.46
CA VAL A 331 13.61 3.24 -8.39
C VAL A 331 14.45 2.54 -7.33
N ASP A 332 15.43 1.73 -7.74
CA ASP A 332 16.28 1.02 -6.79
C ASP A 332 17.12 1.97 -5.92
N GLN A 333 17.53 3.13 -6.47
CA GLN A 333 18.31 4.12 -5.72
C GLN A 333 17.45 5.04 -4.86
N SER A 334 16.21 5.33 -5.28
CA SER A 334 15.43 6.43 -4.70
C SER A 334 14.31 5.99 -3.75
N PHE A 335 13.77 4.77 -3.91
CA PHE A 335 12.60 4.32 -3.15
C PHE A 335 13.01 3.72 -1.79
N ASP A 336 12.19 3.96 -0.77
CA ASP A 336 12.24 3.25 0.51
C ASP A 336 11.76 1.80 0.34
N ASP A 337 12.11 0.91 1.28
CA ASP A 337 11.68 -0.51 1.23
C ASP A 337 10.15 -0.68 1.06
N PRO A 338 9.30 0.06 1.79
CA PRO A 338 7.85 0.02 1.59
C PRO A 338 7.44 0.48 0.18
N GLY A 339 8.08 1.51 -0.37
CA GLY A 339 7.85 1.98 -1.73
C GLY A 339 8.28 0.96 -2.78
N LYS A 340 9.41 0.27 -2.58
CA LYS A 340 9.87 -0.81 -3.46
C LYS A 340 8.87 -1.97 -3.48
N ILE A 341 8.30 -2.33 -2.32
CA ILE A 341 7.25 -3.35 -2.25
C ILE A 341 6.00 -2.92 -3.01
N ALA A 342 5.52 -1.69 -2.80
CA ALA A 342 4.35 -1.17 -3.49
C ALA A 342 4.56 -1.14 -5.02
N PHE A 343 5.72 -0.68 -5.46
CA PHE A 343 6.13 -0.67 -6.87
C PHE A 343 6.16 -2.08 -7.46
N ALA A 344 6.88 -3.00 -6.82
CA ALA A 344 7.01 -4.37 -7.29
C ALA A 344 5.65 -5.10 -7.37
N LYS A 345 4.76 -4.86 -6.40
CA LYS A 345 3.38 -5.38 -6.45
C LYS A 345 2.58 -4.81 -7.63
N SER A 346 2.66 -3.50 -7.88
CA SER A 346 1.91 -2.86 -8.97
C SER A 346 2.29 -3.36 -10.36
N PHE A 347 3.52 -3.86 -10.53
CA PHE A 347 4.05 -4.35 -11.81
C PHE A 347 4.29 -5.88 -11.83
N GLY A 348 3.90 -6.62 -10.78
CA GLY A 348 4.05 -8.07 -10.73
C GLY A 348 5.50 -8.58 -10.66
N LEU A 349 6.43 -7.79 -10.12
CA LEU A 349 7.86 -8.07 -10.08
C LEU A 349 8.23 -8.93 -8.86
N LYS A 350 8.05 -10.25 -8.96
CA LYS A 350 8.24 -11.19 -7.83
C LYS A 350 9.63 -11.14 -7.22
N ASP A 351 10.67 -11.13 -8.05
CA ASP A 351 12.08 -11.17 -7.61
C ASP A 351 12.48 -9.93 -6.80
N TRP A 352 11.75 -8.83 -6.97
CA TRP A 352 12.00 -7.56 -6.29
C TRP A 352 11.34 -7.43 -4.92
N LEU A 353 10.47 -8.38 -4.55
CA LEU A 353 9.77 -8.31 -3.28
C LEU A 353 10.60 -8.88 -2.14
N GLN A 354 11.43 -9.89 -2.40
CA GLN A 354 12.11 -10.64 -1.34
C GLN A 354 13.00 -9.74 -0.48
N ALA A 355 13.95 -9.03 -1.10
CA ALA A 355 14.94 -8.24 -0.35
C ALA A 355 14.30 -7.12 0.50
N PRO A 356 13.35 -6.30 -0.01
CA PRO A 356 12.65 -5.32 0.82
C PRO A 356 11.86 -5.92 1.98
N HIS A 357 11.16 -7.05 1.80
CA HIS A 357 10.45 -7.71 2.90
C HIS A 357 11.43 -8.19 3.99
N VAL A 358 12.55 -8.80 3.59
CA VAL A 358 13.59 -9.28 4.52
C VAL A 358 14.16 -8.11 5.33
N ARG A 359 14.48 -6.99 4.68
CA ARG A 359 14.97 -5.78 5.36
C ARG A 359 13.94 -5.24 6.36
N LEU A 360 12.66 -5.20 5.98
CA LEU A 360 11.59 -4.79 6.90
C LEU A 360 11.36 -5.77 8.06
N CYS A 361 11.64 -7.06 7.90
CA CYS A 361 11.62 -8.01 9.03
C CYS A 361 12.77 -7.78 10.01
N GLN A 362 13.94 -7.37 9.52
CA GLN A 362 15.16 -7.24 10.32
C GLN A 362 15.37 -5.84 10.91
N ARG A 363 14.67 -4.83 10.39
CA ARG A 363 14.76 -3.43 10.85
C ARG A 363 14.35 -3.28 12.33
N ASP A 364 15.07 -2.49 13.12
CA ASP A 364 14.72 -2.27 14.53
C ASP A 364 13.44 -1.46 14.74
N GLU A 365 13.20 -0.48 13.86
CA GLU A 365 12.01 0.37 13.88
C GLU A 365 10.75 -0.41 13.45
N PRO A 366 9.66 -0.34 14.23
CA PRO A 366 8.38 -0.95 13.85
C PRO A 366 7.81 -0.26 12.60
N LEU A 367 6.88 -0.95 11.93
CA LEU A 367 6.17 -0.38 10.79
C LEU A 367 5.29 0.81 11.23
N THR A 368 5.29 1.85 10.41
CA THR A 368 4.37 2.99 10.57
C THR A 368 3.05 2.75 9.82
N LEU A 369 2.04 3.57 10.11
CA LEU A 369 0.73 3.46 9.44
C LEU A 369 0.84 3.75 7.94
N ASP A 370 1.69 4.70 7.54
CA ASP A 370 1.85 5.05 6.13
C ASP A 370 2.60 3.96 5.36
N GLU A 371 3.60 3.33 5.98
CA GLU A 371 4.27 2.15 5.42
C GLU A 371 3.31 0.97 5.29
N ALA A 372 2.50 0.70 6.32
CA ALA A 372 1.48 -0.35 6.30
C ALA A 372 0.47 -0.14 5.17
N LYS A 373 0.04 1.12 4.93
CA LYS A 373 -0.86 1.46 3.82
C LYS A 373 -0.22 1.22 2.46
N LYS A 374 1.08 1.53 2.29
CA LYS A 374 1.81 1.29 1.04
C LYS A 374 1.95 -0.20 0.71
N ILE A 375 2.28 -1.04 1.70
CA ILE A 375 2.56 -2.47 1.46
C ILE A 375 1.30 -3.35 1.47
N GLY A 376 0.23 -2.92 2.13
CA GLY A 376 -1.03 -3.65 2.26
C GLY A 376 -1.06 -4.68 3.40
N VAL A 377 -2.25 -5.23 3.66
CA VAL A 377 -2.53 -6.10 4.83
C VAL A 377 -1.72 -7.39 4.80
N ASP A 378 -1.60 -8.05 3.64
CA ASP A 378 -0.92 -9.35 3.57
C ASP A 378 0.59 -9.24 3.83
N SER A 379 1.23 -8.21 3.26
CA SER A 379 2.66 -7.93 3.52
C SER A 379 2.88 -7.50 4.97
N LEU A 380 1.99 -6.66 5.52
CA LEU A 380 2.04 -6.29 6.92
C LEU A 380 1.97 -7.53 7.82
N LEU A 381 1.06 -8.47 7.52
CA LEU A 381 0.85 -9.65 8.33
C LEU A 381 2.07 -10.58 8.32
N VAL A 382 2.62 -10.90 7.14
CA VAL A 382 3.80 -11.78 7.05
C VAL A 382 5.02 -11.16 7.74
N ILE A 383 5.25 -9.85 7.55
CA ILE A 383 6.35 -9.14 8.20
C ILE A 383 6.14 -9.15 9.72
N SER A 384 4.93 -8.86 10.18
CA SER A 384 4.62 -8.82 11.62
C SER A 384 4.79 -10.18 12.29
N ASN A 385 4.32 -11.25 11.66
CA ASN A 385 4.47 -12.60 12.19
C ASN A 385 5.95 -13.02 12.27
N LEU A 386 6.75 -12.69 11.24
CA LEU A 386 8.19 -12.96 11.26
C LEU A 386 8.93 -12.11 12.30
N ARG A 387 8.54 -10.85 12.49
CA ARG A 387 9.10 -9.98 13.55
C ARG A 387 8.71 -10.43 14.95
N GLU A 388 7.55 -11.05 15.10
CA GLU A 388 7.11 -11.64 16.37
C GLU A 388 7.92 -12.91 16.70
N GLU A 389 8.15 -13.77 15.71
CA GLU A 389 8.95 -14.99 15.88
C GLU A 389 10.45 -14.67 16.04
N PHE A 390 10.95 -13.70 15.29
CA PHE A 390 12.36 -13.29 15.25
C PHE A 390 12.53 -11.78 15.53
N PRO A 391 12.43 -11.32 16.79
CA PRO A 391 12.50 -9.89 17.11
C PRO A 391 13.87 -9.26 16.81
N PRO A 392 13.94 -8.10 16.13
CA PRO A 392 15.18 -7.42 15.72
C PRO A 392 16.17 -7.19 16.88
N LYS A 393 15.69 -6.69 18.03
CA LYS A 393 16.55 -6.42 19.20
C LYS A 393 17.23 -7.67 19.77
N LYS A 394 16.62 -8.85 19.65
CA LYS A 394 17.21 -10.12 20.11
C LYS A 394 18.26 -10.65 19.13
N LEU A 395 18.15 -10.29 17.84
CA LEU A 395 19.12 -10.66 16.82
C LEU A 395 20.45 -9.89 16.96
N ALA A 396 20.39 -8.63 17.40
CA ALA A 396 21.58 -7.81 17.63
C ALA A 396 22.33 -8.14 18.94
N SER A 397 21.67 -8.77 19.94
CA SER A 397 22.23 -8.89 21.30
C SER A 397 23.12 -10.10 21.57
N HIS A 398 23.56 -10.84 20.55
CA HIS A 398 24.53 -11.93 20.76
C HIS A 398 25.97 -11.45 21.08
N GLN A 399 26.19 -10.13 21.20
CA GLN A 399 27.47 -9.55 21.65
C GLN A 399 27.41 -8.83 23.01
N SER A 400 26.27 -8.78 23.71
CA SER A 400 26.24 -8.23 25.08
C SER A 400 25.48 -9.14 26.04
N TRP A 401 26.20 -9.62 27.06
CA TRP A 401 25.73 -10.45 28.17
C TRP A 401 24.32 -10.09 28.65
N SER A 402 23.44 -11.10 28.69
CA SER A 402 22.13 -11.01 29.33
C SER A 402 22.30 -10.83 30.84
N ILE A 403 22.16 -9.60 31.31
CA ILE A 403 21.95 -9.29 32.73
C ILE A 403 20.43 -9.36 32.99
N ASN A 404 20.07 -10.12 34.03
CA ASN A 404 18.74 -10.22 34.66
C ASN A 404 17.75 -11.25 34.09
N CYS A 405 17.97 -12.52 34.41
CA CYS A 405 16.87 -13.43 34.73
C CYS A 405 16.55 -13.28 36.24
N VAL A 406 15.49 -12.54 36.57
CA VAL A 406 14.95 -12.46 37.94
C VAL A 406 13.81 -13.46 38.06
N GLY A 407 13.88 -14.35 39.06
CA GLY A 407 12.69 -15.06 39.55
C GLY A 407 12.89 -16.51 39.97
N ILE A 408 13.59 -16.77 41.08
CA ILE A 408 13.27 -17.90 41.95
C ILE A 408 13.25 -17.38 43.39
N TYR A 409 12.04 -17.12 43.90
CA TYR A 409 11.83 -17.02 45.34
C TYR A 409 12.00 -18.42 45.94
N GLN A 410 13.14 -18.68 46.59
CA GLN A 410 13.19 -19.70 47.63
C GLN A 410 13.46 -19.02 48.98
N ARG A 411 12.64 -19.42 49.95
CA ARG A 411 12.56 -18.91 51.33
C ARG A 411 13.94 -18.72 51.96
N ARG A 412 14.10 -17.56 52.61
CA ARG A 412 15.11 -17.33 53.65
C ARG A 412 14.86 -18.28 54.81
N ASP A 413 15.87 -19.06 55.16
CA ASP A 413 16.17 -19.45 56.53
C ASP A 413 17.67 -19.23 56.79
N SER A 414 17.98 -18.98 58.06
CA SER A 414 19.03 -18.08 58.52
C SER A 414 20.37 -18.75 58.87
N TYR A 415 21.44 -17.95 58.82
CA TYR A 415 22.78 -18.10 59.44
C TYR A 415 23.77 -19.11 58.84
N SER A 416 24.80 -18.59 58.12
CA SER A 416 26.22 -18.82 58.44
C SER A 416 27.12 -18.09 57.44
N TYR A 417 28.00 -17.23 57.94
CA TYR A 417 29.14 -16.71 57.18
C TYR A 417 30.21 -17.81 57.11
N SER A 418 30.43 -18.38 55.93
CA SER A 418 31.69 -19.08 55.63
C SER A 418 31.91 -19.18 54.12
N ASN A 419 33.07 -18.68 53.75
CA ASN A 419 33.70 -18.58 52.45
C ASN A 419 33.73 -19.94 51.69
N SER A 420 33.12 -20.02 50.51
CA SER A 420 33.52 -20.97 49.46
C SER A 420 32.98 -20.53 48.09
N ASN A 421 33.83 -20.67 47.08
CA ASN A 421 33.53 -20.52 45.66
C ASN A 421 32.20 -21.18 45.31
N SER A 422 31.18 -20.39 45.01
CA SER A 422 29.95 -20.84 44.37
C SER A 422 29.81 -20.09 43.06
N THR A 423 30.19 -20.79 41.98
CA THR A 423 29.79 -20.48 40.62
C THR A 423 28.29 -20.25 40.58
N TYR A 424 27.87 -19.02 40.30
CA TYR A 424 26.47 -18.70 40.05
C TYR A 424 25.95 -19.65 38.98
N THR A 425 25.00 -20.49 39.40
CA THR A 425 24.32 -21.49 38.61
C THR A 425 23.52 -20.81 37.52
N HIS A 426 24.13 -20.74 36.34
CA HIS A 426 23.41 -20.72 35.07
C HIS A 426 22.34 -21.81 35.11
N CYS A 427 21.08 -21.48 34.79
CA CYS A 427 20.14 -22.51 34.37
C CYS A 427 20.59 -23.04 33.00
N GLY A 428 21.57 -23.95 33.01
CA GLY A 428 22.07 -24.63 31.81
C GLY A 428 21.04 -25.53 31.13
N SER A 429 19.86 -25.73 31.73
CA SER A 429 18.75 -26.50 31.17
C SER A 429 18.05 -25.75 30.01
N CYS A 430 17.80 -24.45 30.16
CA CYS A 430 17.05 -23.69 29.15
C CYS A 430 17.85 -23.45 27.85
N LEU A 431 19.17 -23.19 27.96
CA LEU A 431 20.04 -23.00 26.80
C LEU A 431 20.40 -24.32 26.10
N LYS A 432 20.41 -25.45 26.80
CA LYS A 432 20.67 -26.77 26.21
C LYS A 432 19.46 -27.34 25.47
N ASN A 433 18.25 -26.96 25.86
CA ASN A 433 17.04 -27.54 25.27
C ASN A 433 16.52 -26.72 24.07
N HIS A 434 16.73 -25.40 24.00
CA HIS A 434 16.38 -24.57 22.83
C HIS A 434 17.35 -23.37 22.66
N PRO A 435 18.51 -23.54 22.02
CA PRO A 435 19.37 -22.42 21.67
C PRO A 435 18.65 -21.51 20.67
N TRP A 436 18.69 -20.18 20.89
CA TRP A 436 18.27 -19.22 19.87
C TRP A 436 19.10 -19.46 18.60
N PRO A 437 18.47 -19.48 17.40
CA PRO A 437 19.23 -19.71 16.17
C PRO A 437 20.22 -18.57 15.94
N THR A 438 21.35 -18.87 15.28
CA THR A 438 22.33 -17.83 14.94
C THR A 438 21.71 -16.78 14.00
N PRO A 439 22.19 -15.52 13.99
CA PRO A 439 21.64 -14.48 13.12
C PRO A 439 21.58 -14.88 11.64
N GLU A 440 22.57 -15.65 11.17
CA GLU A 440 22.63 -16.17 9.81
C GLU A 440 21.52 -17.19 9.53
N VAL A 441 21.27 -18.11 10.47
CA VAL A 441 20.17 -19.09 10.35
C VAL A 441 18.82 -18.37 10.35
N VAL A 442 18.66 -17.35 11.20
CA VAL A 442 17.42 -16.55 11.23
C VAL A 442 17.23 -15.80 9.91
N LYS A 443 18.27 -15.13 9.41
CA LYS A 443 18.22 -14.44 8.11
C LYS A 443 17.83 -15.39 6.98
N ASN A 444 18.48 -16.55 6.88
CA ASN A 444 18.18 -17.54 5.85
C ASN A 444 16.75 -18.09 5.99
N THR A 445 16.27 -18.27 7.21
CA THR A 445 14.89 -18.71 7.48
C THR A 445 13.87 -17.66 7.04
N ILE A 446 14.12 -16.38 7.38
CA ILE A 446 13.28 -15.25 6.95
C ILE A 446 13.26 -15.16 5.42
N GLU A 447 14.42 -15.22 4.77
CA GLU A 447 14.54 -15.18 3.30
C GLU A 447 13.77 -16.31 2.63
N THR A 448 13.86 -17.53 3.18
CA THR A 448 13.16 -18.71 2.64
C THR A 448 11.66 -18.59 2.78
N ARG A 449 11.16 -18.25 3.98
CA ARG A 449 9.72 -18.12 4.23
C ARG A 449 9.08 -16.97 3.45
N ILE A 450 9.80 -15.86 3.27
CA ILE A 450 9.33 -14.76 2.43
C ILE A 450 9.24 -15.23 0.97
N LYS A 451 10.22 -15.98 0.47
CA LYS A 451 10.19 -16.51 -0.89
C LYS A 451 8.99 -17.43 -1.11
N GLU A 452 8.78 -18.41 -0.22
CA GLU A 452 7.62 -19.31 -0.26
C GLU A 452 6.30 -18.54 -0.19
N TRP A 453 6.24 -17.50 0.63
CA TRP A 453 5.05 -16.63 0.73
C TRP A 453 4.81 -15.85 -0.57
N ILE A 454 5.85 -15.30 -1.20
CA ILE A 454 5.72 -14.60 -2.51
C ILE A 454 5.19 -15.57 -3.57
N GLU A 455 5.73 -16.79 -3.65
CA GLU A 455 5.32 -17.81 -4.63
C GLU A 455 3.85 -18.25 -4.46
N LYS A 456 3.31 -18.18 -3.23
CA LYS A 456 1.92 -18.57 -2.95
C LYS A 456 0.90 -17.44 -3.22
N ASN A 457 1.29 -16.18 -3.06
CA ASN A 457 0.36 -15.04 -3.03
C ASN A 457 0.47 -14.12 -4.25
N MET A 458 1.42 -14.36 -5.15
CA MET A 458 1.57 -13.68 -6.44
C MET A 458 1.87 -14.68 -7.53
#